data_AF-A0A1F4DN53-F1
#
_entry.id   AF-A0A1F4DN53-F1
#
_cell.length_a   1.000
_cell.length_b   1.000
_cell.length_c   1.000
_cell.angle_alpha   90.00
_cell.angle_beta   90.00
_cell.angle_gamma   90.00
#
_symmetry.space_group_name_H-M   'P 1'
#
loop_
_entity.id
_entity.type
_entity.pdbx_description
1 polymer ?
#
loop_
_entity_poly.entity_id
_entity_poly.type
_entity_poly.pdbx_seq_one_letter_code
_entity_poly.pdbx_strand_id
1 'polypeptide(L)'
;MRSEPVAETPHGVVRCYSFLPASDSYLEDVLDGLARTPKRISSRYCLDEKGSRLYAALCDQPECYLMQAEVTILRDNLAAIAQFVGQEAELIELRAGIGVQTALLLGELRPAVYAPIDVDRSMLDAVSRELADLFPWLNISGIHADICRPLALPEFVGLPIRKKAVFLPGSVIGSFAPVEALGVLRNARRLAGKGGVLLAGIDLKKHAGKIVSAYNDANGMNAALHLNLLARINHELGGDFQPNRFSYRTSYDDTKGRVEMFLDSRYAQIVHVGQRRFDFAYNETIETGIAYQYGIAEFQALAADAGFASQAVWTDAAQLFSIHGMIAV
;
A
#
# COMPACT_ATOMS: atom_id res chain seq x y z
N MET A 1 -11.29 12.20 52.17
CA MET A 1 -10.29 12.02 51.10
C MET A 1 -10.88 12.56 49.82
N ARG A 2 -10.38 13.70 49.32
CA ARG A 2 -10.71 14.16 47.97
C ARG A 2 -9.88 13.29 47.02
N SER A 3 -10.54 12.54 46.16
CA SER A 3 -9.91 11.82 45.05
C SER A 3 -9.17 12.83 44.20
N GLU A 4 -7.85 12.69 44.08
CA GLU A 4 -7.08 13.43 43.09
C GLU A 4 -7.60 13.09 41.69
N PRO A 5 -7.69 14.06 40.77
CA PRO A 5 -7.97 13.75 39.38
C PRO A 5 -6.85 12.89 38.83
N VAL A 6 -7.18 11.70 38.33
CA VAL A 6 -6.27 10.93 37.49
C VAL A 6 -5.97 11.82 36.29
N ALA A 7 -4.71 12.23 36.13
CA ALA A 7 -4.29 12.99 34.96
C ALA A 7 -4.67 12.17 33.73
N GLU A 8 -5.56 12.71 32.89
CA GLU A 8 -5.83 12.13 31.58
C GLU A 8 -4.49 12.07 30.83
N THR A 9 -4.03 10.85 30.56
CA THR A 9 -2.88 10.62 29.69
C THR A 9 -3.17 11.35 28.38
N PRO A 10 -2.28 12.23 27.89
CA PRO A 10 -2.50 12.87 26.60
C PRO A 10 -2.57 11.77 25.55
N HIS A 11 -3.75 11.51 25.01
CA HIS A 11 -3.88 10.68 23.82
C HIS A 11 -3.29 11.45 22.64
N GLY A 12 -2.59 10.77 21.72
CA GLY A 12 -2.15 11.39 20.48
C GLY A 12 -3.32 12.10 19.80
N VAL A 13 -3.11 13.32 19.29
CA VAL A 13 -4.20 14.10 18.68
C VAL A 13 -4.50 13.49 17.32
N VAL A 14 -5.59 12.73 17.21
CA VAL A 14 -6.08 12.17 15.94
C VAL A 14 -7.08 13.13 15.30
N ARG A 15 -6.79 13.57 14.07
CA ARG A 15 -7.72 14.33 13.22
C ARG A 15 -7.91 13.59 11.90
N CYS A 16 -9.13 13.50 11.41
CA CYS A 16 -9.42 12.84 10.13
C CYS A 16 -9.97 13.84 9.11
N TYR A 17 -9.43 13.80 7.88
CA TYR A 17 -9.85 14.60 6.73
C TYR A 17 -10.27 13.66 5.60
N SER A 18 -11.35 13.97 4.88
CA SER A 18 -11.83 13.16 3.75
C SER A 18 -11.80 13.97 2.47
N PHE A 19 -11.13 13.43 1.45
CA PHE A 19 -10.99 14.02 0.12
C PHE A 19 -11.56 13.12 -0.98
N LEU A 20 -12.07 11.94 -0.64
CA LEU A 20 -12.85 11.13 -1.57
C LEU A 20 -14.27 11.72 -1.72
N PRO A 21 -14.83 11.80 -2.94
CA PRO A 21 -16.24 12.07 -3.12
C PRO A 21 -17.08 11.01 -2.37
N ALA A 22 -18.29 11.38 -1.96
CA ALA A 22 -19.21 10.47 -1.25
C ALA A 22 -19.61 9.21 -2.05
N SER A 23 -19.20 9.14 -3.33
CA SER A 23 -19.52 8.08 -4.29
C SER A 23 -18.31 7.66 -5.15
N ASP A 24 -17.12 7.44 -4.57
CA ASP A 24 -16.13 6.59 -5.24
C ASP A 24 -16.64 5.13 -5.13
N SER A 25 -17.48 4.77 -6.09
CA SER A 25 -18.37 3.63 -6.03
C SER A 25 -17.58 2.36 -6.35
N TYR A 26 -17.25 1.57 -5.32
CA TYR A 26 -16.76 0.19 -5.48
C TYR A 26 -17.54 -0.58 -6.55
N LEU A 27 -18.86 -0.35 -6.64
CA LEU A 27 -19.70 -0.89 -7.69
C LEU A 27 -19.25 -0.44 -9.09
N GLU A 28 -19.09 0.85 -9.35
CA GLU A 28 -18.69 1.37 -10.66
C GLU A 28 -17.35 0.77 -11.12
N ASP A 29 -16.36 0.74 -10.23
CA ASP A 29 -15.06 0.15 -10.51
C ASP A 29 -15.15 -1.34 -10.88
N VAL A 30 -15.97 -2.11 -10.16
CA VAL A 30 -16.20 -3.54 -10.47
C VAL A 30 -16.93 -3.69 -11.79
N LEU A 31 -17.98 -2.89 -12.04
CA LEU A 31 -18.77 -2.99 -13.26
C LEU A 31 -17.95 -2.60 -14.50
N ASP A 32 -17.16 -1.54 -14.41
CA ASP A 32 -16.25 -1.11 -15.48
C ASP A 32 -15.11 -2.11 -15.68
N GLY A 33 -14.60 -2.66 -14.58
CA GLY A 33 -13.57 -3.70 -14.60
C GLY A 33 -14.01 -4.98 -15.30
N LEU A 34 -15.22 -5.45 -15.01
CA LEU A 34 -15.83 -6.64 -15.63
C LEU A 34 -16.31 -6.41 -17.07
N ALA A 35 -16.52 -5.16 -17.48
CA ALA A 35 -16.89 -4.81 -18.85
C ALA A 35 -15.68 -4.74 -19.82
N ARG A 36 -14.45 -4.72 -19.31
CA ARG A 36 -13.23 -4.65 -20.12
C ARG A 36 -12.86 -5.99 -20.77
N THR A 37 -12.03 -5.92 -21.81
CA THR A 37 -11.38 -7.09 -22.43
C THR A 37 -9.88 -6.81 -22.54
N PRO A 38 -9.03 -7.47 -21.73
CA PRO A 38 -9.37 -8.44 -20.68
C PRO A 38 -10.06 -7.79 -19.47
N LYS A 39 -10.83 -8.59 -18.70
CA LYS A 39 -11.49 -8.13 -17.47
C LYS A 39 -10.43 -7.83 -16.39
N ARG A 40 -10.61 -6.76 -15.62
CA ARG A 40 -9.64 -6.33 -14.58
C ARG A 40 -10.35 -5.72 -13.39
N ILE A 41 -10.03 -6.16 -12.18
CA ILE A 41 -10.49 -5.55 -10.94
C ILE A 41 -9.27 -5.24 -10.08
N SER A 42 -9.24 -4.05 -9.47
CA SER A 42 -8.12 -3.64 -8.64
C SER A 42 -7.96 -4.52 -7.40
N SER A 43 -6.71 -4.90 -7.08
CA SER A 43 -6.35 -5.68 -5.89
C SER A 43 -6.73 -4.99 -4.58
N ARG A 44 -6.95 -3.66 -4.59
CA ARG A 44 -7.41 -2.91 -3.41
C ARG A 44 -8.71 -3.48 -2.85
N TYR A 45 -9.56 -4.05 -3.70
CA TYR A 45 -10.83 -4.62 -3.27
C TYR A 45 -10.71 -6.00 -2.62
N CYS A 46 -9.54 -6.64 -2.69
CA CYS A 46 -9.26 -7.86 -1.95
C CYS A 46 -9.19 -7.64 -0.43
N LEU A 47 -9.05 -6.40 0.05
CA LEU A 47 -8.80 -6.03 1.45
C LEU A 47 -10.07 -5.49 2.15
N ASP A 48 -11.18 -6.25 2.13
CA ASP A 48 -12.21 -6.05 3.16
C ASP A 48 -11.73 -6.57 4.52
N GLU A 49 -12.56 -6.52 5.56
CA GLU A 49 -12.19 -7.00 6.90
C GLU A 49 -11.64 -8.44 6.89
N LYS A 50 -12.25 -9.34 6.11
CA LYS A 50 -11.78 -10.71 5.94
C LYS A 50 -10.49 -10.77 5.12
N GLY A 51 -10.42 -10.01 4.03
CA GLY A 51 -9.26 -9.83 3.19
C GLY A 51 -8.02 -9.38 3.96
N SER A 52 -8.18 -8.41 4.86
CA SER A 52 -7.10 -7.92 5.72
C SER A 52 -6.56 -9.02 6.65
N ARG A 53 -7.43 -9.90 7.17
CA ARG A 53 -6.98 -11.08 7.94
C ARG A 53 -6.23 -12.09 7.06
N LEU A 54 -6.70 -12.34 5.84
CA LEU A 54 -6.01 -13.21 4.89
C LEU A 54 -4.65 -12.64 4.49
N TYR A 55 -4.56 -11.33 4.30
CA TYR A 55 -3.32 -10.64 4.01
C TYR A 55 -2.34 -10.71 5.19
N ALA A 56 -2.82 -10.55 6.43
CA ALA A 56 -1.97 -10.75 7.62
C ALA A 56 -1.41 -12.18 7.67
N ALA A 57 -2.24 -13.20 7.44
CA ALA A 57 -1.79 -14.59 7.38
C ALA A 57 -0.85 -14.89 6.20
N LEU A 58 -1.02 -14.18 5.07
CA LEU A 58 -0.10 -14.23 3.93
C LEU A 58 1.28 -13.68 4.30
N CYS A 59 1.34 -12.57 5.04
CA CYS A 59 2.59 -11.99 5.51
C CYS A 59 3.38 -12.92 6.44
N ASP A 60 2.71 -13.85 7.13
CA ASP A 60 3.34 -14.86 7.98
C ASP A 60 3.86 -16.09 7.21
N GLN A 61 3.58 -16.19 5.90
CA GLN A 61 4.07 -17.31 5.08
C GLN A 61 5.58 -17.21 4.86
N PRO A 62 6.32 -18.34 4.91
CA PRO A 62 7.78 -18.32 4.73
C PRO A 62 8.21 -17.84 3.33
N GLU A 63 7.35 -17.95 2.32
CA GLU A 63 7.57 -17.43 0.98
C GLU A 63 7.42 -15.90 0.91
N CYS A 64 6.69 -15.27 1.84
CA CYS A 64 6.44 -13.82 1.87
C CYS A 64 7.64 -13.05 2.45
N TYR A 65 8.69 -12.89 1.64
CA TYR A 65 9.94 -12.28 2.12
C TYR A 65 9.89 -10.75 2.25
N LEU A 66 8.96 -10.07 1.57
CA LEU A 66 9.02 -8.61 1.35
C LEU A 66 9.00 -7.84 2.68
N MET A 67 8.03 -8.16 3.54
CA MET A 67 7.84 -7.49 4.82
C MET A 67 9.06 -7.68 5.74
N GLN A 68 9.57 -8.91 5.81
CA GLN A 68 10.73 -9.23 6.65
C GLN A 68 12.00 -8.53 6.14
N ALA A 69 12.22 -8.50 4.82
CA ALA A 69 13.36 -7.84 4.22
C ALA A 69 13.35 -6.33 4.52
N GLU A 70 12.21 -5.66 4.33
CA GLU A 70 12.06 -4.23 4.63
C GLU A 70 12.25 -3.92 6.12
N VAL A 71 11.66 -4.72 7.02
CA VAL A 71 11.84 -4.57 8.47
C VAL A 71 13.31 -4.75 8.88
N THR A 72 14.02 -5.71 8.30
CA THR A 72 15.45 -5.90 8.55
C THR A 72 16.25 -4.66 8.12
N ILE A 73 16.00 -4.12 6.92
CA ILE A 73 16.67 -2.91 6.44
C ILE A 73 16.43 -1.73 7.38
N LEU A 74 15.18 -1.53 7.81
CA LEU A 74 14.83 -0.45 8.74
C LEU A 74 15.56 -0.62 10.07
N ARG A 75 15.57 -1.81 10.67
CA ARG A 75 16.24 -2.06 11.95
C ARG A 75 17.74 -1.79 11.87
N ASP A 76 18.38 -2.26 10.80
CA ASP A 76 19.83 -2.15 10.64
C ASP A 76 20.29 -0.71 10.32
N ASN A 77 19.40 0.14 9.80
CA ASN A 77 19.74 1.47 9.29
C ASN A 77 18.92 2.61 9.93
N LEU A 78 18.17 2.34 10.99
CA LEU A 78 17.13 3.24 11.51
C LEU A 78 17.66 4.64 11.82
N ALA A 79 18.80 4.72 12.51
CA ALA A 79 19.45 5.98 12.84
C ALA A 79 19.89 6.77 11.59
N ALA A 80 20.45 6.08 10.59
CA ALA A 80 20.88 6.71 9.33
C ALA A 80 19.67 7.20 8.50
N ILE A 81 18.59 6.43 8.48
CA ILE A 81 17.33 6.78 7.81
C ILE A 81 16.67 7.98 8.51
N ALA A 82 16.57 7.97 9.84
CA ALA A 82 16.02 9.08 10.61
C ALA A 82 16.86 10.36 10.44
N GLN A 83 18.18 10.24 10.45
CA GLN A 83 19.08 11.37 10.16
C GLN A 83 18.88 11.92 8.74
N PHE A 84 18.71 11.04 7.74
CA PHE A 84 18.46 11.44 6.37
C PHE A 84 17.14 12.20 6.21
N VAL A 85 16.07 11.70 6.83
CA VAL A 85 14.77 12.39 6.86
C VAL A 85 14.91 13.76 7.54
N GLY A 86 15.59 13.79 8.68
CA GLY A 86 15.78 14.98 9.49
C GLY A 86 14.72 15.13 10.58
N GLN A 87 15.08 15.87 11.63
CA GLN A 87 14.20 16.11 12.77
C GLN A 87 13.03 17.04 12.43
N GLU A 88 12.00 17.01 13.28
CA GLU A 88 10.82 17.88 13.18
C GLU A 88 10.12 17.76 11.80
N ALA A 89 10.05 16.53 11.28
CA ALA A 89 9.42 16.26 10.00
C ALA A 89 7.88 16.16 10.11
N GLU A 90 7.19 16.47 9.02
CA GLU A 90 5.86 15.94 8.70
C GLU A 90 6.06 14.63 7.93
N LEU A 91 5.78 13.49 8.56
CA LEU A 91 5.89 12.17 7.93
C LEU A 91 4.55 11.82 7.28
N ILE A 92 4.52 11.77 5.96
CA ILE A 92 3.34 11.50 5.14
C ILE A 92 3.46 10.07 4.61
N GLU A 93 2.62 9.15 5.09
CA GLU A 93 2.65 7.76 4.64
C GLU A 93 1.58 7.52 3.57
N LEU A 94 1.98 6.98 2.42
CA LEU A 94 1.08 6.67 1.32
C LEU A 94 0.68 5.19 1.36
N ARG A 95 -0.62 4.93 1.51
CA ARG A 95 -1.25 3.64 1.83
C ARG A 95 -0.88 3.15 3.22
N ALA A 96 -1.45 3.83 4.21
CA ALA A 96 -1.17 3.59 5.60
C ALA A 96 -1.62 2.19 6.05
N GLY A 97 -0.70 1.46 6.67
CA GLY A 97 -0.99 0.23 7.40
C GLY A 97 -0.51 0.30 8.85
N ILE A 98 -1.00 -0.60 9.70
CA ILE A 98 -0.27 -0.92 10.94
C ILE A 98 0.86 -1.84 10.50
N GLY A 99 1.99 -1.22 10.13
CA GLY A 99 3.22 -1.91 9.78
C GLY A 99 4.23 -1.82 10.92
N VAL A 100 4.95 -2.91 11.17
CA VAL A 100 6.18 -2.88 11.97
C VAL A 100 7.13 -1.82 11.44
N GLN A 101 7.12 -1.58 10.12
CA GLN A 101 7.90 -0.54 9.44
C GLN A 101 7.60 0.87 9.97
N THR A 102 6.32 1.25 9.97
CA THR A 102 5.85 2.57 10.40
C THR A 102 6.14 2.78 11.88
N ALA A 103 5.86 1.79 12.73
CA ALA A 103 6.15 1.87 14.16
C ALA A 103 7.65 2.03 14.45
N LEU A 104 8.53 1.29 13.74
CA LEU A 104 9.98 1.46 13.86
C LEU A 104 10.41 2.87 13.47
N LEU A 105 9.95 3.36 12.32
CA LEU A 105 10.33 4.68 11.83
C LEU A 105 9.82 5.80 12.75
N LEU A 106 8.57 5.73 13.22
CA LEU A 106 7.99 6.70 14.15
C LEU A 106 8.75 6.74 15.47
N GLY A 107 9.16 5.58 16.00
CA GLY A 107 9.89 5.45 17.25
C GLY A 107 11.24 6.18 17.24
N GLU A 108 11.98 6.09 16.14
CA GLU A 108 13.28 6.74 15.98
C GLU A 108 13.16 8.19 15.47
N LEU A 109 12.36 8.43 14.44
CA LEU A 109 12.26 9.73 13.77
C LEU A 109 11.62 10.79 14.67
N ARG A 110 10.64 10.37 15.50
CA ARG A 110 9.81 11.25 16.33
C ARG A 110 9.29 12.49 15.57
N PRO A 111 8.54 12.31 14.47
CA PRO A 111 8.08 13.42 13.65
C PRO A 111 7.12 14.35 14.42
N ALA A 112 7.02 15.61 14.00
CA ALA A 112 6.09 16.56 14.59
C ALA A 112 4.63 16.21 14.26
N VAL A 113 4.41 15.65 13.06
CA VAL A 113 3.11 15.17 12.56
C VAL A 113 3.33 13.89 11.77
N TYR A 114 2.43 12.93 11.96
CA TYR A 114 2.26 11.78 11.10
C TYR A 114 0.93 11.90 10.34
N ALA A 115 1.00 11.86 9.01
CA ALA A 115 -0.15 12.01 8.12
C ALA A 115 -0.33 10.74 7.27
N PRO A 116 -1.00 9.70 7.81
CA PRO A 116 -1.33 8.51 7.03
C PRO A 116 -2.38 8.83 5.98
N ILE A 117 -2.16 8.40 4.74
CA ILE A 117 -3.12 8.49 3.64
C ILE A 117 -3.58 7.09 3.24
N ASP A 118 -4.89 6.85 3.23
CA ASP A 118 -5.47 5.62 2.67
C ASP A 118 -6.88 5.87 2.08
N VAL A 119 -7.30 4.98 1.17
CA VAL A 119 -8.65 4.97 0.60
C VAL A 119 -9.63 4.16 1.44
N ASP A 120 -9.14 3.29 2.33
CA ASP A 120 -9.96 2.56 3.29
C ASP A 120 -10.07 3.36 4.59
N ARG A 121 -11.23 3.98 4.79
CA ARG A 121 -11.52 4.76 5.99
C ARG A 121 -11.45 3.93 7.28
N SER A 122 -11.94 2.69 7.24
CA SER A 122 -11.99 1.82 8.41
C SER A 122 -10.58 1.42 8.85
N MET A 123 -9.74 1.06 7.88
CA MET A 123 -8.32 0.78 8.11
C MET A 123 -7.61 2.02 8.65
N LEU A 124 -7.75 3.17 7.99
CA LEU A 124 -7.12 4.42 8.41
C LEU A 124 -7.48 4.81 9.85
N ASP A 125 -8.76 4.71 10.22
CA ASP A 125 -9.24 5.03 11.57
C ASP A 125 -8.73 4.01 12.61
N ALA A 126 -8.58 2.73 12.24
CA ALA A 126 -8.01 1.71 13.12
C ALA A 126 -6.51 1.94 13.36
N VAL A 127 -5.74 2.15 12.28
CA VAL A 127 -4.30 2.44 12.30
C VAL A 127 -4.01 3.68 13.14
N SER A 128 -4.77 4.75 12.92
CA SER A 128 -4.56 6.01 13.62
C SER A 128 -4.80 5.89 15.12
N ARG A 129 -5.79 5.10 15.55
CA ARG A 129 -6.06 4.84 16.97
C ARG A 129 -4.96 4.00 17.61
N GLU A 130 -4.57 2.91 16.96
CA GLU A 130 -3.51 2.04 17.48
C GLU A 130 -2.17 2.77 17.62
N LEU A 131 -1.80 3.59 16.63
CA LEU A 131 -0.59 4.40 16.71
C LEU A 131 -0.68 5.53 17.74
N ALA A 132 -1.87 6.10 17.98
CA ALA A 132 -2.06 7.10 19.04
C ALA A 132 -1.88 6.48 20.44
N ASP A 133 -2.29 5.22 20.61
CA ASP A 133 -2.07 4.47 21.86
C ASP A 133 -0.59 4.11 22.03
N LEU A 134 0.09 3.69 20.95
CA LEU A 134 1.51 3.34 20.96
C LEU A 134 2.43 4.57 21.11
N PHE A 135 2.04 5.71 20.54
CA PHE A 135 2.79 6.96 20.56
C PHE A 135 1.91 8.14 21.05
N PRO A 136 1.65 8.25 22.36
CA PRO A 136 0.75 9.28 22.90
C PRO A 136 1.21 10.72 22.66
N TRP A 137 2.49 10.92 22.32
CA TRP A 137 3.08 12.22 21.97
C TRP A 137 2.86 12.62 20.50
N LEU A 138 2.40 11.71 19.64
CA LEU A 138 2.36 11.90 18.20
C LEU A 138 1.06 12.61 17.77
N ASN A 139 1.19 13.65 16.95
CA ASN A 139 0.05 14.24 16.25
C ASN A 139 -0.24 13.42 15.01
N ILE A 140 -1.43 12.82 14.93
CA ILE A 140 -1.85 11.98 13.81
C ILE A 140 -2.95 12.69 13.01
N SER A 141 -2.70 12.90 11.73
CA SER A 141 -3.67 13.48 10.81
C SER A 141 -4.04 12.47 9.73
N GLY A 142 -5.05 11.65 9.98
CA GLY A 142 -5.55 10.68 9.02
C GLY A 142 -6.17 11.36 7.80
N ILE A 143 -5.73 10.97 6.61
CA ILE A 143 -6.17 11.55 5.34
C ILE A 143 -6.83 10.46 4.49
N HIS A 144 -8.15 10.49 4.42
CA HIS A 144 -8.92 9.58 3.59
C HIS A 144 -8.93 10.07 2.14
N ALA A 145 -8.04 9.52 1.31
CA ALA A 145 -7.80 9.98 -0.06
C ALA A 145 -7.15 8.92 -0.96
N ASP A 146 -7.31 9.08 -2.27
CA ASP A 146 -6.66 8.26 -3.30
C ASP A 146 -5.32 8.87 -3.69
N ILE A 147 -4.23 8.15 -3.42
CA ILE A 147 -2.85 8.58 -3.74
C ILE A 147 -2.59 8.76 -5.24
N CYS A 148 -3.45 8.20 -6.10
CA CYS A 148 -3.37 8.39 -7.54
C CYS A 148 -3.86 9.78 -7.96
N ARG A 149 -4.64 10.46 -7.12
CA ARG A 149 -5.17 11.80 -7.37
C ARG A 149 -4.30 12.87 -6.69
N PRO A 150 -4.19 14.08 -7.27
CA PRO A 150 -3.52 15.19 -6.59
C PRO A 150 -4.19 15.51 -5.26
N LEU A 151 -3.38 15.75 -4.23
CA LEU A 151 -3.83 16.00 -2.87
C LEU A 151 -3.10 17.20 -2.27
N ALA A 152 -3.84 18.06 -1.58
CA ALA A 152 -3.29 19.15 -0.78
C ALA A 152 -3.57 18.85 0.69
N LEU A 153 -2.52 18.65 1.48
CA LEU A 153 -2.64 18.40 2.91
C LEU A 153 -2.92 19.69 3.68
N PRO A 154 -3.63 19.61 4.81
CA PRO A 154 -3.80 20.76 5.70
C PRO A 154 -2.45 21.27 6.17
N GLU A 155 -2.32 22.59 6.31
CA GLU A 155 -1.15 23.19 6.95
C GLU A 155 -1.26 23.10 8.47
N PHE A 156 -0.19 22.60 9.11
CA PHE A 156 -0.14 22.48 10.56
C PHE A 156 0.55 23.69 11.20
N VAL A 157 -0.13 24.84 11.17
CA VAL A 157 0.38 26.11 11.71
C VAL A 157 0.70 25.97 13.21
N GLY A 158 1.88 26.46 13.61
CA GLY A 158 2.33 26.46 15.00
C GLY A 158 3.10 25.20 15.42
N LEU A 159 3.20 24.19 14.56
CA LEU A 159 4.11 23.06 14.77
C LEU A 159 5.48 23.35 14.12
N PRO A 160 6.59 22.85 14.70
CA PRO A 160 7.94 23.15 14.23
C PRO A 160 8.32 22.36 12.97
N ILE A 161 7.44 22.21 11.99
CA ILE A 161 7.69 21.39 10.80
C ILE A 161 8.77 22.03 9.93
N ARG A 162 9.94 21.38 9.84
CA ARG A 162 11.06 21.85 8.99
C ARG A 162 11.09 21.23 7.61
N LYS A 163 10.54 20.02 7.47
CA LYS A 163 10.64 19.22 6.26
C LYS A 163 9.46 18.28 6.14
N LYS A 164 9.00 18.05 4.91
CA LYS A 164 8.01 17.01 4.62
C LYS A 164 8.72 15.78 4.07
N ALA A 165 8.38 14.63 4.60
CA ALA A 165 8.93 13.34 4.21
C ALA A 165 7.80 12.42 3.80
N VAL A 166 7.80 11.98 2.55
CA VAL A 166 6.84 11.00 2.05
C VAL A 166 7.43 9.61 2.23
N PHE A 167 6.68 8.71 2.84
CA PHE A 167 7.04 7.32 3.07
C PHE A 167 6.11 6.40 2.26
N LEU A 168 6.72 5.51 1.48
CA LEU A 168 6.07 4.47 0.68
C LEU A 168 6.63 3.10 1.11
N PRO A 169 6.11 2.51 2.19
CA PRO A 169 6.53 1.17 2.64
C PRO A 169 6.05 0.07 1.68
N GLY A 170 6.59 -1.15 1.85
CA GLY A 170 5.99 -2.39 1.35
C GLY A 170 5.94 -2.52 -0.16
N SER A 171 6.74 -1.75 -0.91
CA SER A 171 6.73 -1.74 -2.38
C SER A 171 5.36 -1.40 -2.97
N VAL A 172 4.62 -0.50 -2.32
CA VAL A 172 3.33 0.03 -2.81
C VAL A 172 3.40 0.47 -4.27
N ILE A 173 4.50 1.10 -4.68
CA ILE A 173 4.68 1.59 -6.05
C ILE A 173 4.67 0.46 -7.10
N GLY A 174 5.02 -0.77 -6.70
CA GLY A 174 4.96 -1.96 -7.54
C GLY A 174 3.54 -2.35 -7.93
N SER A 175 2.51 -1.90 -7.20
CA SER A 175 1.10 -2.19 -7.52
C SER A 175 0.56 -1.44 -8.75
N PHE A 176 1.37 -0.57 -9.36
CA PHE A 176 0.97 0.35 -10.43
C PHE A 176 1.74 0.06 -11.71
N ALA A 177 1.10 0.23 -12.87
CA ALA A 177 1.82 0.21 -14.13
C ALA A 177 2.77 1.44 -14.23
N PRO A 178 3.82 1.42 -15.06
CA PRO A 178 4.86 2.45 -15.05
C PRO A 178 4.34 3.90 -15.17
N VAL A 179 3.33 4.13 -16.00
CA VAL A 179 2.71 5.45 -16.15
C VAL A 179 1.95 5.88 -14.89
N GLU A 180 1.23 4.94 -14.26
CA GLU A 180 0.49 5.17 -13.02
C GLU A 180 1.47 5.39 -11.85
N ALA A 181 2.53 4.59 -11.77
CA ALA A 181 3.60 4.72 -10.79
C ALA A 181 4.29 6.10 -10.87
N LEU A 182 4.62 6.56 -12.09
CA LEU A 182 5.13 7.91 -12.31
C LEU A 182 4.14 8.98 -11.81
N GLY A 183 2.84 8.79 -12.04
CA GLY A 183 1.78 9.67 -11.52
C GLY A 183 1.78 9.75 -9.99
N VAL A 184 1.83 8.60 -9.32
CA VAL A 184 1.91 8.51 -7.86
C VAL A 184 3.19 9.19 -7.33
N LEU A 185 4.34 8.96 -7.94
CA LEU A 185 5.59 9.61 -7.53
C LEU A 185 5.55 11.12 -7.75
N ARG A 186 4.91 11.61 -8.82
CA ARG A 186 4.69 13.06 -9.02
C ARG A 186 3.77 13.66 -7.96
N ASN A 187 2.76 12.92 -7.51
CA ASN A 187 1.94 13.35 -6.38
C ASN A 187 2.77 13.36 -5.09
N ALA A 188 3.58 12.33 -4.82
CA ALA A 188 4.52 12.30 -3.70
C ALA A 188 5.49 13.49 -3.74
N ARG A 189 6.00 13.86 -4.92
CA ARG A 189 6.87 15.03 -5.11
C ARG A 189 6.18 16.33 -4.74
N ARG A 190 4.89 16.48 -5.07
CA ARG A 190 4.09 17.65 -4.68
C ARG A 190 3.88 17.70 -3.17
N LEU A 191 3.57 16.57 -2.55
CA LEU A 191 3.39 16.44 -1.10
C LEU A 191 4.68 16.76 -0.32
N ALA A 192 5.82 16.24 -0.78
CA ALA A 192 7.13 16.50 -0.18
C ALA A 192 7.55 17.98 -0.31
N GLY A 193 7.13 18.66 -1.38
CA GLY A 193 7.60 20.02 -1.67
C GLY A 193 9.09 20.07 -2.03
N LYS A 194 9.58 21.24 -2.45
CA LYS A 194 10.99 21.40 -2.83
C LYS A 194 11.91 21.16 -1.63
N GLY A 195 12.92 20.31 -1.80
CA GLY A 195 13.85 19.92 -0.72
C GLY A 195 13.27 18.91 0.29
N GLY A 196 12.02 18.47 0.09
CA GLY A 196 11.41 17.38 0.85
C GLY A 196 12.03 16.02 0.55
N VAL A 197 11.66 15.03 1.35
CA VAL A 197 12.22 13.67 1.29
C VAL A 197 11.20 12.69 0.72
N LEU A 198 11.70 11.73 -0.05
CA LEU A 198 11.01 10.47 -0.34
C LEU A 198 11.80 9.32 0.29
N LEU A 199 11.14 8.53 1.11
CA LEU A 199 11.56 7.19 1.53
C LEU A 199 10.66 6.17 0.84
N ALA A 200 11.22 5.38 -0.06
CA ALA A 200 10.46 4.38 -0.81
C ALA A 200 11.06 2.99 -0.64
N GLY A 201 10.27 2.07 -0.08
CA GLY A 201 10.55 0.64 -0.08
C GLY A 201 10.22 0.04 -1.44
N ILE A 202 11.13 -0.76 -1.99
CA ILE A 202 11.06 -1.30 -3.35
C ILE A 202 11.46 -2.78 -3.33
N ASP A 203 10.58 -3.62 -3.85
CA ASP A 203 10.87 -5.03 -4.10
C ASP A 203 11.81 -5.16 -5.31
N LEU A 204 13.00 -5.72 -5.10
CA LEU A 204 14.04 -5.75 -6.12
C LEU A 204 13.82 -6.86 -7.16
N LYS A 205 14.27 -6.65 -8.39
CA LYS A 205 14.37 -7.75 -9.36
C LYS A 205 15.33 -8.83 -8.84
N LYS A 206 14.90 -10.08 -8.89
CA LYS A 206 15.64 -11.26 -8.37
C LYS A 206 15.17 -12.52 -9.09
N HIS A 207 15.68 -13.69 -8.67
CA HIS A 207 15.32 -14.96 -9.28
C HIS A 207 13.79 -15.19 -9.32
N ALA A 208 13.25 -15.41 -10.51
CA ALA A 208 11.81 -15.53 -10.77
C ALA A 208 11.11 -16.53 -9.84
N GLY A 209 11.73 -17.68 -9.57
CA GLY A 209 11.15 -18.68 -8.66
C GLY A 209 10.88 -18.15 -7.24
N LYS A 210 11.71 -17.23 -6.73
CA LYS A 210 11.52 -16.61 -5.41
C LYS A 210 10.42 -15.55 -5.44
N ILE A 211 10.31 -14.83 -6.55
CA ILE A 211 9.23 -13.88 -6.76
C ILE A 211 7.91 -14.65 -6.84
N VAL A 212 7.80 -15.62 -7.75
CA VAL A 212 6.59 -16.43 -7.94
C VAL A 212 6.15 -17.11 -6.66
N SER A 213 7.07 -17.67 -5.86
CA SER A 213 6.70 -18.31 -4.59
C SER A 213 6.05 -17.35 -3.60
N ALA A 214 6.45 -16.07 -3.56
CA ALA A 214 5.84 -15.08 -2.68
C ALA A 214 4.37 -14.76 -3.03
N TYR A 215 3.99 -14.98 -4.29
CA TYR A 215 2.63 -14.79 -4.79
C TYR A 215 1.90 -16.12 -5.07
N ASN A 216 2.56 -17.26 -4.87
CA ASN A 216 2.01 -18.61 -5.07
C ASN A 216 2.43 -19.50 -3.90
N ASP A 217 2.09 -19.06 -2.69
CA ASP A 217 2.45 -19.74 -1.46
C ASP A 217 1.82 -21.14 -1.38
N ALA A 218 2.54 -22.08 -0.77
CA ALA A 218 2.12 -23.49 -0.74
C ALA A 218 0.81 -23.71 0.03
N ASN A 219 0.49 -22.83 0.98
CA ASN A 219 -0.70 -22.89 1.81
C ASN A 219 -1.93 -22.25 1.15
N GLY A 220 -1.79 -21.66 -0.04
CA GLY A 220 -2.88 -21.09 -0.82
C GLY A 220 -3.48 -19.80 -0.25
N MET A 221 -2.75 -19.05 0.57
CA MET A 221 -3.18 -17.78 1.16
C MET A 221 -3.41 -16.71 0.09
N ASN A 222 -2.53 -16.60 -0.92
CA ASN A 222 -2.74 -15.73 -2.08
C ASN A 222 -4.03 -16.09 -2.82
N ALA A 223 -4.24 -17.39 -3.07
CA ALA A 223 -5.45 -17.87 -3.74
C ALA A 223 -6.71 -17.53 -2.94
N ALA A 224 -6.68 -17.74 -1.62
CA ALA A 224 -7.78 -17.41 -0.72
C ALA A 224 -8.07 -15.90 -0.71
N LEU A 225 -7.02 -15.04 -0.66
CA LEU A 225 -7.14 -13.58 -0.69
C LEU A 225 -7.80 -13.10 -1.99
N HIS A 226 -7.36 -13.61 -3.14
CA HIS A 226 -7.92 -13.18 -4.42
C HIS A 226 -9.33 -13.74 -4.66
N LEU A 227 -9.63 -14.98 -4.24
CA LEU A 227 -10.99 -15.53 -4.32
C LEU A 227 -11.97 -14.81 -3.37
N ASN A 228 -11.45 -14.22 -2.28
CA ASN A 228 -12.26 -13.41 -1.36
C ASN A 228 -12.87 -12.18 -2.05
N LEU A 229 -12.20 -11.60 -3.06
CA LEU A 229 -12.76 -10.52 -3.88
C LEU A 229 -14.14 -10.89 -4.45
N LEU A 230 -14.29 -12.10 -4.99
CA LEU A 230 -15.55 -12.55 -5.57
C LEU A 230 -16.64 -12.68 -4.49
N ALA A 231 -16.28 -13.19 -3.31
CA ALA A 231 -17.20 -13.28 -2.18
C ALA A 231 -17.63 -11.89 -1.69
N ARG A 232 -16.71 -10.93 -1.67
CA ARG A 232 -16.99 -9.53 -1.32
C ARG A 232 -17.96 -8.89 -2.31
N ILE A 233 -17.73 -9.06 -3.62
CA ILE A 233 -18.64 -8.56 -4.67
C ILE A 233 -20.04 -9.13 -4.47
N ASN A 234 -20.17 -10.42 -4.14
CA ASN A 234 -21.47 -11.00 -3.85
C ASN A 234 -22.18 -10.33 -2.67
N HIS A 235 -21.45 -10.16 -1.56
CA HIS A 235 -21.99 -9.62 -0.32
C HIS A 235 -22.36 -8.13 -0.43
N GLU A 236 -21.47 -7.31 -0.98
CA GLU A 236 -21.63 -5.85 -0.97
C GLU A 236 -22.36 -5.29 -2.20
N LEU A 237 -22.24 -5.97 -3.35
CA LEU A 237 -22.71 -5.45 -4.64
C LEU A 237 -23.85 -6.28 -5.24
N GLY A 238 -24.38 -7.26 -4.51
CA GLY A 238 -25.43 -8.17 -4.99
C GLY A 238 -24.96 -9.03 -6.16
N GLY A 239 -23.69 -9.47 -6.13
CA GLY A 239 -23.15 -10.41 -7.09
C GLY A 239 -23.55 -11.86 -6.85
N ASP A 240 -23.45 -12.70 -7.88
CA ASP A 240 -23.73 -14.15 -7.81
C ASP A 240 -22.55 -15.03 -8.25
N PHE A 241 -21.31 -14.53 -8.13
CA PHE A 241 -20.10 -15.31 -8.38
C PHE A 241 -20.14 -16.62 -7.59
N GLN A 242 -19.68 -17.71 -8.19
CA GLN A 242 -19.42 -18.96 -7.48
C GLN A 242 -17.89 -19.08 -7.33
N PRO A 243 -17.27 -18.68 -6.20
CA PRO A 243 -15.81 -18.61 -6.10
C PRO A 243 -15.12 -19.95 -6.37
N ASN A 244 -15.76 -21.07 -6.02
CA ASN A 244 -15.28 -22.41 -6.34
C ASN A 244 -15.22 -22.73 -7.85
N ARG A 245 -15.81 -21.90 -8.72
CA ARG A 245 -15.70 -22.00 -10.18
C ARG A 245 -14.55 -21.18 -10.76
N PHE A 246 -13.78 -20.50 -9.91
CA PHE A 246 -12.59 -19.77 -10.30
C PHE A 246 -11.35 -20.44 -9.69
N SER A 247 -10.22 -20.33 -10.37
CA SER A 247 -8.91 -20.69 -9.82
C SER A 247 -7.98 -19.49 -9.85
N TYR A 248 -7.22 -19.33 -8.78
CA TYR A 248 -6.14 -18.36 -8.75
C TYR A 248 -4.97 -18.85 -9.59
N ARG A 249 -4.38 -17.95 -10.36
CA ARG A 249 -3.14 -18.16 -11.09
C ARG A 249 -2.27 -16.93 -10.98
N THR A 250 -0.97 -17.14 -10.84
CA THR A 250 0.03 -16.07 -10.91
C THR A 250 1.13 -16.43 -11.90
N SER A 251 1.75 -15.41 -12.48
CA SER A 251 2.89 -15.55 -13.39
C SER A 251 3.83 -14.37 -13.24
N TYR A 252 5.12 -14.61 -13.43
CA TYR A 252 6.12 -13.56 -13.53
C TYR A 252 6.48 -13.31 -15.00
N ASP A 253 6.35 -12.06 -15.46
CA ASP A 253 6.81 -11.62 -16.76
C ASP A 253 8.21 -11.02 -16.60
N ASP A 254 9.24 -11.79 -16.94
CA ASP A 254 10.65 -11.37 -16.85
C ASP A 254 10.94 -10.13 -17.72
N THR A 255 10.23 -9.95 -18.83
CA THR A 255 10.46 -8.83 -19.76
C THR A 255 9.95 -7.53 -19.16
N LYS A 256 8.77 -7.56 -18.52
CA LYS A 256 8.20 -6.40 -17.83
C LYS A 256 8.73 -6.24 -16.41
N GLY A 257 9.29 -7.29 -15.82
CA GLY A 257 9.72 -7.32 -14.43
C GLY A 257 8.56 -7.28 -13.45
N ARG A 258 7.44 -7.95 -13.73
CA ARG A 258 6.25 -7.89 -12.88
C ARG A 258 5.60 -9.25 -12.68
N VAL A 259 5.00 -9.42 -11.51
CA VAL A 259 4.01 -10.46 -11.26
C VAL A 259 2.64 -10.01 -11.76
N GLU A 260 1.88 -10.94 -12.31
CA GLU A 260 0.50 -10.77 -12.74
C GLU A 260 -0.37 -11.81 -12.03
N MET A 261 -1.48 -11.37 -11.46
CA MET A 261 -2.37 -12.20 -10.65
C MET A 261 -3.75 -12.26 -11.28
N PHE A 262 -4.26 -13.47 -11.47
CA PHE A 262 -5.50 -13.72 -12.19
C PHE A 262 -6.45 -14.63 -11.42
N LEU A 263 -7.74 -14.42 -11.65
CA LEU A 263 -8.78 -15.42 -11.41
C LEU A 263 -9.24 -15.96 -12.75
N ASP A 264 -9.01 -17.25 -12.98
CA ASP A 264 -9.39 -17.93 -14.22
C ASP A 264 -10.74 -18.63 -14.03
N SER A 265 -11.68 -18.38 -14.93
CA SER A 265 -12.98 -19.07 -14.94
C SER A 265 -12.81 -20.52 -15.37
N ARG A 266 -13.17 -21.49 -14.51
CA ARG A 266 -13.04 -22.93 -14.81
C ARG A 266 -14.17 -23.47 -15.69
N TYR A 267 -15.15 -22.63 -16.03
CA TYR A 267 -16.32 -22.98 -16.83
C TYR A 267 -16.73 -21.80 -17.71
N ALA A 268 -17.44 -22.07 -18.80
CA ALA A 268 -18.26 -21.02 -19.39
C ALA A 268 -19.44 -20.74 -18.45
N GLN A 269 -19.62 -19.50 -18.02
CA GLN A 269 -20.62 -19.13 -17.01
C GLN A 269 -21.07 -17.68 -17.15
N ILE A 270 -22.20 -17.38 -16.53
CA ILE A 270 -22.77 -16.03 -16.44
C ILE A 270 -22.69 -15.61 -14.99
N VAL A 271 -22.29 -14.37 -14.76
CA VAL A 271 -22.30 -13.73 -13.45
C VAL A 271 -23.09 -12.43 -13.54
N HIS A 272 -23.91 -12.16 -12.55
CA HIS A 272 -24.59 -10.89 -12.34
C HIS A 272 -23.89 -10.13 -11.22
N VAL A 273 -23.78 -8.81 -11.38
CA VAL A 273 -23.38 -7.88 -10.30
C VAL A 273 -24.34 -6.71 -10.33
N GLY A 274 -25.10 -6.53 -9.25
CA GLY A 274 -26.24 -5.63 -9.23
C GLY A 274 -27.24 -5.99 -10.32
N GLN A 275 -27.43 -5.08 -11.29
CA GLN A 275 -28.37 -5.28 -12.42
C GLN A 275 -27.66 -5.63 -13.74
N ARG A 276 -26.33 -5.82 -13.73
CA ARG A 276 -25.55 -6.07 -14.96
C ARG A 276 -25.14 -7.53 -15.05
N ARG A 277 -25.21 -8.06 -16.27
CA ARG A 277 -24.77 -9.41 -16.64
C ARG A 277 -23.37 -9.35 -17.26
N PHE A 278 -22.53 -10.31 -16.89
CA PHE A 278 -21.20 -10.52 -17.44
C PHE A 278 -21.02 -11.98 -17.83
N ASP A 279 -20.64 -12.23 -19.08
CA ASP A 279 -20.34 -13.56 -19.59
C ASP A 279 -18.84 -13.86 -19.38
N PHE A 280 -18.57 -15.11 -19.03
CA PHE A 280 -17.24 -15.69 -18.92
C PHE A 280 -17.15 -16.93 -19.83
N ALA A 281 -16.14 -16.96 -20.70
CA ALA A 281 -15.75 -18.19 -21.39
C ALA A 281 -14.92 -19.11 -20.46
N TYR A 282 -14.74 -20.37 -20.87
CA TYR A 282 -13.78 -21.26 -20.21
C TYR A 282 -12.36 -20.67 -20.30
N ASN A 283 -11.64 -20.65 -19.18
CA ASN A 283 -10.33 -20.03 -18.98
C ASN A 283 -10.30 -18.50 -19.22
N GLU A 284 -11.45 -17.83 -19.31
CA GLU A 284 -11.46 -16.37 -19.32
C GLU A 284 -11.01 -15.83 -17.96
N THR A 285 -10.19 -14.79 -17.98
CA THR A 285 -9.47 -14.31 -16.80
C THR A 285 -10.01 -12.97 -16.31
N ILE A 286 -9.90 -12.77 -15.00
CA ILE A 286 -9.97 -11.46 -14.36
C ILE A 286 -8.56 -11.17 -13.85
N GLU A 287 -7.89 -10.14 -14.40
CA GLU A 287 -6.67 -9.62 -13.76
C GLU A 287 -7.07 -8.96 -12.45
N THR A 288 -6.50 -9.45 -11.35
CA THR A 288 -6.83 -9.00 -9.99
C THR A 288 -5.68 -8.25 -9.33
N GLY A 289 -4.52 -8.18 -9.97
CA GLY A 289 -3.41 -7.37 -9.51
C GLY A 289 -2.14 -7.56 -10.31
N ILE A 290 -1.23 -6.62 -10.09
CA ILE A 290 0.14 -6.64 -10.60
C ILE A 290 1.10 -6.27 -9.46
N ALA A 291 2.33 -6.75 -9.54
CA ALA A 291 3.40 -6.31 -8.65
C ALA A 291 4.72 -6.21 -9.42
N TYR A 292 5.15 -5.00 -9.72
CA TYR A 292 6.43 -4.72 -10.35
C TYR A 292 7.57 -4.84 -9.34
N GLN A 293 8.62 -5.51 -9.78
CA GLN A 293 9.93 -5.48 -9.18
C GLN A 293 10.82 -4.54 -9.99
N TYR A 294 11.69 -3.79 -9.31
CA TYR A 294 12.57 -2.84 -9.96
C TYR A 294 14.04 -3.17 -9.70
N GLY A 295 14.91 -2.88 -10.66
CA GLY A 295 16.33 -2.69 -10.35
C GLY A 295 16.54 -1.35 -9.62
N ILE A 296 17.61 -1.24 -8.83
CA ILE A 296 17.96 0.01 -8.13
C ILE A 296 18.02 1.20 -9.10
N ALA A 297 18.77 1.06 -10.20
CA ALA A 297 18.93 2.13 -11.20
C ALA A 297 17.62 2.40 -11.97
N GLU A 298 16.80 1.37 -12.20
CA GLU A 298 15.51 1.49 -12.87
C GLU A 298 14.52 2.31 -12.04
N PHE A 299 14.41 2.02 -10.73
CA PHE A 299 13.58 2.81 -9.83
C PHE A 299 14.11 4.25 -9.67
N GLN A 300 15.44 4.42 -9.57
CA GLN A 300 16.05 5.75 -9.52
C GLN A 300 15.72 6.60 -10.76
N ALA A 301 15.72 6.00 -11.95
CA ALA A 301 15.33 6.68 -13.18
C ALA A 301 13.84 7.08 -13.16
N LEU A 302 12.95 6.17 -12.77
CA LEU A 302 11.52 6.46 -12.62
C LEU A 302 11.26 7.60 -11.62
N ALA A 303 11.97 7.60 -10.49
CA ALA A 303 11.87 8.66 -9.49
C ALA A 303 12.46 9.99 -9.98
N ALA A 304 13.53 9.96 -10.77
CA ALA A 304 14.10 11.15 -11.41
C ALA A 304 13.10 11.81 -12.36
N ASP A 305 12.38 11.03 -13.18
CA ASP A 305 11.31 11.53 -14.05
C ASP A 305 10.12 12.14 -13.28
N ALA A 306 10.00 11.79 -12.00
CA ALA A 306 9.03 12.37 -11.06
C ALA A 306 9.55 13.62 -10.32
N GLY A 307 10.83 13.98 -10.48
CA GLY A 307 11.45 15.12 -9.82
C GLY A 307 12.15 14.79 -8.50
N PHE A 308 12.65 13.56 -8.33
CA PHE A 308 13.47 13.18 -7.18
C PHE A 308 14.92 12.87 -7.58
N ALA A 309 15.87 13.30 -6.76
CA ALA A 309 17.27 12.91 -6.88
C ALA A 309 17.64 11.88 -5.80
N SER A 310 18.17 10.74 -6.22
CA SER A 310 18.65 9.70 -5.29
C SER A 310 19.82 10.21 -4.44
N GLN A 311 19.78 9.95 -3.13
CA GLN A 311 20.84 10.31 -2.19
C GLN A 311 21.38 9.10 -1.43
N ALA A 312 20.52 8.14 -1.11
CA ALA A 312 20.88 6.94 -0.38
C ALA A 312 20.04 5.75 -0.86
N VAL A 313 20.62 4.55 -0.72
CA VAL A 313 19.93 3.28 -0.93
C VAL A 313 20.42 2.32 0.16
N TRP A 314 19.48 1.73 0.88
CA TRP A 314 19.74 0.69 1.87
C TRP A 314 19.11 -0.61 1.41
N THR A 315 19.79 -1.73 1.60
CA THR A 315 19.38 -3.05 1.10
C THR A 315 19.63 -4.10 2.15
N ASP A 316 18.86 -5.18 2.13
CA ASP A 316 19.18 -6.35 2.93
C ASP A 316 20.39 -7.10 2.32
N ALA A 317 21.04 -7.95 3.12
CA ALA A 317 22.23 -8.68 2.69
C ALA A 317 21.98 -9.58 1.47
N ALA A 318 20.74 -10.06 1.27
CA ALA A 318 20.37 -10.90 0.14
C ALA A 318 19.84 -10.10 -1.07
N GLN A 319 19.88 -8.76 -1.02
CA GLN A 319 19.44 -7.86 -2.10
C GLN A 319 18.00 -8.18 -2.56
N LEU A 320 17.12 -8.49 -1.61
CA LEU A 320 15.73 -8.82 -1.89
C LEU A 320 14.87 -7.56 -1.99
N PHE A 321 15.21 -6.55 -1.21
CA PHE A 321 14.45 -5.33 -1.06
C PHE A 321 15.41 -4.15 -0.90
N SER A 322 14.94 -2.96 -1.22
CA SER A 322 15.67 -1.73 -0.99
C SER A 322 14.78 -0.64 -0.41
N ILE A 323 15.34 0.19 0.46
CA ILE A 323 14.76 1.47 0.84
C ILE A 323 15.59 2.56 0.17
N HIS A 324 14.93 3.40 -0.62
CA HIS A 324 15.55 4.53 -1.28
C HIS A 324 15.30 5.81 -0.50
N GLY A 325 16.37 6.55 -0.19
CA GLY A 325 16.32 7.91 0.31
C GLY A 325 16.57 8.91 -0.82
N MET A 326 15.58 9.73 -1.13
CA MET A 326 15.64 10.68 -2.24
C MET A 326 15.18 12.08 -1.83
N ILE A 327 15.65 13.09 -2.56
CA ILE A 327 15.31 14.50 -2.33
C ILE A 327 14.52 15.05 -3.51
N ALA A 328 13.43 15.74 -3.20
CA ALA A 328 12.59 16.44 -4.15
C ALA A 328 13.33 17.65 -4.74
N VAL A 329 13.69 17.60 -6.03
CA VAL A 329 14.40 18.67 -6.77
C VAL A 329 13.44 19.63 -7.46
#